data_AF-A0A849V234-F1
#
_entry.id   AF-A0A849V234-F1
#
_cell.length_a   1.000
_cell.length_b   1.000
_cell.length_c   1.000
_cell.angle_alpha   90.00
_cell.angle_beta   90.00
_cell.angle_gamma   90.00
#
_symmetry.space_group_name_H-M   'P 1'
#
loop_
_entity.id
_entity.type
_entity.pdbx_description
1 polymer ?
#
loop_
_entity_poly.entity_id
_entity_poly.type
_entity_poly.pdbx_seq_one_letter_code
_entity_poly.pdbx_strand_id
1 'polypeptide(L)'
;MITELPVTTIAHAIQLAVAPVFLLTGVASILSVLTNRLGRIIDRSRLLHGRSMSAIETEQATLVELKSLKQRARLIHLAIGLCTACLLLICSVVAVLFLGSFITFSIEMVIAALFVAAMLCLIVALIYFICEIFLATAHVRGEP
;
A
#
# COMPACT_ATOMS: atom_id res chain seq x y z
N MET A 1 26.07 24.59 33.58
CA MET A 1 25.96 23.81 32.33
C MET A 1 24.95 22.72 32.61
N ILE A 2 23.69 22.92 32.21
CA ILE A 2 22.64 21.94 32.47
C ILE A 2 22.93 20.76 31.56
N THR A 3 23.33 19.63 32.16
CA THR A 3 23.44 18.37 31.45
C THR A 3 22.02 18.00 31.01
N GLU A 4 21.70 18.17 29.72
CA GLU A 4 20.47 17.65 29.12
C GLU A 4 20.27 16.20 29.62
N LEU A 5 19.20 15.99 30.38
CA LEU A 5 18.92 14.68 30.96
C LEU A 5 18.63 13.71 29.80
N PRO A 6 19.12 12.46 29.81
CA PRO A 6 18.85 11.49 28.73
C PRO A 6 17.36 11.35 28.35
N VAL A 7 16.47 11.65 29.29
CA VAL A 7 15.02 11.68 29.11
C VAL A 7 14.55 12.79 28.14
N THR A 8 15.17 13.97 28.13
CA THR A 8 14.80 15.07 27.22
C THR A 8 15.14 14.72 25.77
N THR A 9 16.28 14.07 25.55
CA THR A 9 16.71 13.57 24.23
C THR A 9 15.74 12.53 23.66
N ILE A 10 15.29 11.57 24.48
CA ILE A 10 14.32 10.54 24.06
C ILE A 10 12.96 11.18 23.78
N ALA A 11 12.50 12.11 24.62
CA ALA A 11 11.24 12.81 24.42
C ALA A 11 11.21 13.60 23.09
N HIS A 12 12.32 14.27 22.74
CA HIS A 12 12.46 14.98 21.47
C HIS A 12 12.44 14.03 20.26
N ALA A 13 13.12 12.88 20.34
CA ALA A 13 13.08 11.85 19.30
C ALA A 13 11.67 11.29 19.09
N ILE A 14 10.91 11.06 20.17
CA ILE A 14 9.50 10.65 20.09
C ILE A 14 8.67 11.70 19.36
N GLN A 15 8.81 12.99 19.71
CA GLN A 15 8.05 14.07 19.07
C GLN A 15 8.31 14.15 17.55
N LEU A 16 9.57 14.03 17.14
CA LEU A 16 9.95 13.97 15.72
C LEU A 16 9.35 12.76 15.00
N ALA A 17 9.25 11.61 15.68
CA ALA A 17 8.71 10.38 15.12
C ALA A 17 7.16 10.38 14.97
N VAL A 18 6.43 11.24 15.69
CA VAL A 18 4.95 11.27 15.63
C VAL A 18 4.44 11.55 14.22
N ALA A 19 5.05 12.50 13.50
CA ALA A 19 4.60 12.89 12.15
C ALA A 19 4.65 11.72 11.12
N PRO A 20 5.77 10.99 10.95
CA PRO A 20 5.81 9.82 10.05
C PRO A 20 4.94 8.65 10.54
N VAL A 21 4.79 8.45 11.85
CA VAL A 21 3.90 7.40 12.39
C VAL A 21 2.42 7.69 12.09
N PHE A 22 2.02 8.95 12.00
CA PHE A 22 0.67 9.32 11.55
C PHE A 22 0.40 8.81 10.13
N LEU A 23 1.35 8.97 9.21
CA LEU A 23 1.25 8.44 7.85
C LEU A 23 1.17 6.90 7.82
N LEU A 24 1.89 6.21 8.72
CA LEU A 24 1.82 4.74 8.83
C LEU A 24 0.37 4.27 9.00
N THR A 25 -0.38 4.92 9.89
CA THR A 25 -1.81 4.61 10.11
C THR A 25 -2.64 4.84 8.84
N GLY A 26 -2.40 5.95 8.12
CA GLY A 26 -3.08 6.24 6.86
C GLY A 26 -2.82 5.16 5.80
N VAL A 27 -1.56 4.76 5.63
CA VAL A 27 -1.17 3.72 4.67
C VAL A 27 -1.71 2.34 5.08
N ALA A 28 -1.74 2.02 6.38
CA ALA A 28 -2.33 0.78 6.89
C ALA A 28 -3.84 0.69 6.59
N SER A 29 -4.56 1.81 6.69
CA SER A 29 -5.98 1.88 6.31
C SER A 29 -6.19 1.62 4.81
N ILE A 30 -5.38 2.26 3.96
CA ILE A 30 -5.40 2.03 2.50
C ILE A 30 -5.07 0.56 2.16
N LEU A 31 -4.09 -0.02 2.84
CA LEU A 31 -3.71 -1.43 2.67
C LEU A 31 -4.87 -2.37 3.02
N SER A 32 -5.62 -2.08 4.08
CA SER A 32 -6.82 -2.83 4.45
C SER A 32 -7.89 -2.76 3.37
N VAL A 33 -8.14 -1.56 2.80
CA VAL A 33 -9.07 -1.37 1.69
C VAL A 33 -8.66 -2.17 0.45
N LEU A 34 -7.37 -2.12 0.07
CA LEU A 34 -6.83 -2.87 -1.06
C LEU A 34 -6.97 -4.39 -0.84
N THR A 35 -6.65 -4.87 0.36
CA THR A 35 -6.72 -6.29 0.71
C THR A 35 -8.16 -6.79 0.68
N ASN A 36 -9.10 -6.03 1.24
CA ASN A 36 -10.53 -6.36 1.16
C ASN A 36 -11.01 -6.42 -0.29
N ARG A 37 -10.60 -5.45 -1.11
CA ARG A 37 -10.96 -5.38 -2.52
C ARG A 37 -10.39 -6.56 -3.32
N LEU A 38 -9.15 -6.97 -3.05
CA LEU A 38 -8.54 -8.15 -3.64
C LEU A 38 -9.28 -9.43 -3.25
N GLY A 39 -9.61 -9.59 -1.96
CA GLY A 39 -10.41 -10.73 -1.46
C GLY A 39 -11.72 -10.88 -2.23
N ARG A 40 -12.46 -9.79 -2.41
CA ARG A 40 -13.70 -9.77 -3.20
C ARG A 40 -13.50 -10.17 -4.67
N ILE A 41 -12.37 -9.80 -5.29
CA ILE A 41 -12.06 -10.20 -6.68
C ILE A 41 -11.72 -11.70 -6.75
N ILE A 42 -10.93 -12.21 -5.79
CA ILE A 42 -10.56 -13.63 -5.72
C ILE A 42 -11.79 -14.50 -5.46
N ASP A 43 -12.65 -14.13 -4.51
CA ASP A 43 -13.89 -14.84 -4.21
C ASP A 43 -14.82 -14.89 -5.42
N ARG A 44 -14.98 -13.77 -6.13
CA ARG A 44 -15.78 -13.72 -7.37
C ARG A 44 -15.18 -14.59 -8.48
N SER A 45 -13.86 -14.57 -8.66
CA SER A 45 -13.16 -15.45 -9.60
C SER A 45 -13.40 -16.93 -9.28
N ARG A 46 -13.39 -17.30 -7.99
CA ARG A 46 -13.62 -18.67 -7.53
C ARG A 46 -15.05 -19.13 -7.79
N LEU A 47 -16.03 -18.27 -7.54
CA LEU A 47 -17.46 -18.54 -7.83
C LEU A 47 -17.72 -18.74 -9.33
N LEU A 48 -17.08 -17.93 -10.19
CA LEU A 48 -17.18 -18.05 -11.65
C LEU A 48 -16.59 -19.37 -12.16
N HIS A 49 -15.42 -19.77 -11.67
CA HIS A 49 -14.83 -21.07 -12.01
C HIS A 49 -15.69 -22.25 -11.53
N GLY A 50 -16.28 -22.15 -10.33
CA GLY A 50 -17.18 -23.19 -9.80
C GLY A 50 -18.47 -23.36 -10.61
N ARG A 51 -19.02 -22.28 -11.19
CA ARG A 51 -20.21 -22.32 -12.05
C ARG A 51 -19.92 -22.80 -13.47
N SER A 52 -18.75 -22.49 -14.02
CA SER A 52 -18.34 -22.94 -15.36
C SER A 52 -18.18 -24.46 -15.48
N MET A 53 -17.90 -25.18 -14.39
CA MET A 53 -17.91 -26.66 -14.38
C MET A 53 -19.32 -27.26 -14.46
N SER A 54 -20.37 -26.47 -14.17
CA SER A 54 -21.76 -26.93 -14.11
C SER A 54 -22.56 -26.61 -15.38
N ALA A 55 -22.10 -25.71 -16.24
CA ALA A 55 -22.83 -25.26 -17.43
C ALA A 55 -21.93 -25.27 -18.67
N ILE A 56 -22.26 -26.14 -19.63
CA ILE A 56 -21.65 -26.21 -20.95
C ILE A 56 -22.26 -25.10 -21.83
N GLU A 57 -22.08 -23.82 -21.47
CA GLU A 57 -22.54 -22.71 -22.31
C GLU A 57 -21.52 -21.55 -22.35
N THR A 58 -21.13 -21.22 -23.58
CA THR A 58 -20.34 -20.05 -24.04
C THR A 58 -18.97 -19.85 -23.38
N GLU A 59 -18.04 -20.74 -23.72
CA GLU A 59 -16.62 -20.71 -23.32
C GLU A 59 -15.93 -19.35 -23.57
N GLN A 60 -16.27 -18.64 -24.64
CA GLN A 60 -15.61 -17.37 -25.01
C GLN A 60 -15.97 -16.18 -24.11
N ALA A 61 -17.24 -16.02 -23.71
CA ALA A 61 -17.65 -14.92 -22.84
C ALA A 61 -17.05 -15.06 -21.43
N THR A 62 -17.04 -16.30 -20.92
CA THR A 62 -16.45 -16.66 -19.62
C THR A 62 -14.94 -16.43 -19.61
N LEU A 63 -14.22 -16.75 -20.68
CA LEU A 63 -12.77 -16.51 -20.78
C LEU A 63 -12.39 -15.02 -20.81
N VAL A 64 -13.23 -14.16 -21.40
CA VAL A 64 -13.00 -12.71 -21.43
C VAL A 64 -13.21 -12.10 -20.04
N GLU A 65 -14.27 -12.47 -19.32
CA GLU A 65 -14.50 -12.02 -17.93
C GLU A 65 -13.36 -12.48 -17.00
N LEU A 66 -12.90 -13.73 -17.12
CA LEU A 66 -11.78 -14.25 -16.32
C LEU A 66 -10.45 -13.52 -16.59
N LYS A 67 -10.14 -13.16 -17.85
CA LYS A 67 -8.96 -12.34 -18.17
C LYS A 67 -9.05 -10.95 -17.54
N SER A 68 -10.22 -10.32 -17.58
CA SER A 68 -10.48 -9.03 -16.93
C SER A 68 -10.27 -9.10 -15.41
N LEU A 69 -10.77 -10.13 -14.74
CA LEU A 69 -10.56 -10.34 -13.30
C LEU A 69 -9.08 -10.54 -12.95
N LYS A 70 -8.34 -11.30 -13.76
CA LYS A 70 -6.90 -11.55 -13.54
C LYS A 70 -6.05 -10.29 -13.69
N GLN A 71 -6.39 -9.43 -14.65
CA GLN A 71 -5.69 -8.16 -14.85
C GLN A 71 -5.94 -7.19 -13.69
N ARG A 72 -7.19 -7.12 -13.20
CA ARG A 72 -7.53 -6.34 -12.01
C ARG A 72 -6.82 -6.83 -10.75
N ALA A 73 -6.78 -8.15 -10.53
CA ALA A 73 -6.07 -8.75 -9.39
C ALA A 73 -4.56 -8.40 -9.41
N ARG A 74 -3.92 -8.38 -10.59
CA ARG A 74 -2.51 -7.97 -10.73
C ARG A 74 -2.27 -6.52 -10.33
N LEU A 75 -3.15 -5.60 -10.74
CA LEU A 75 -3.03 -4.18 -10.38
C LEU A 75 -3.15 -3.97 -8.87
N ILE A 76 -4.10 -4.65 -8.21
CA ILE A 76 -4.24 -4.57 -6.75
C ILE A 76 -3.04 -5.20 -6.05
N HIS A 77 -2.54 -6.35 -6.52
CA HIS A 77 -1.34 -6.97 -5.96
C HIS A 77 -0.12 -6.05 -6.02
N LEU A 78 0.08 -5.35 -7.14
CA LEU A 78 1.15 -4.36 -7.27
C LEU A 78 0.97 -3.19 -6.30
N ALA A 79 -0.25 -2.65 -6.20
CA ALA A 79 -0.56 -1.57 -5.25
C ALA A 79 -0.31 -1.99 -3.79
N ILE A 80 -0.71 -3.20 -3.40
CA ILE A 80 -0.44 -3.78 -2.07
C ILE A 80 1.06 -3.88 -1.81
N GLY A 81 1.84 -4.37 -2.79
CA GLY A 81 3.29 -4.44 -2.68
C GLY A 81 3.94 -3.07 -2.46
N LEU A 82 3.51 -2.05 -3.20
CA LEU A 82 4.00 -0.68 -3.06
C LEU A 82 3.60 -0.03 -1.72
N CYS A 83 2.36 -0.23 -1.26
CA CYS A 83 1.94 0.19 0.08
C CYS A 83 2.75 -0.49 1.19
N THR A 84 3.05 -1.77 1.04
CA THR A 84 3.86 -2.53 2.00
C THR A 84 5.30 -2.02 2.03
N ALA A 85 5.89 -1.74 0.86
CA ALA A 85 7.21 -1.10 0.76
C ALA A 85 7.22 0.30 1.39
N CYS A 86 6.18 1.10 1.18
CA CYS A 86 6.00 2.40 1.83
C CYS A 86 5.99 2.27 3.37
N LEU A 87 5.22 1.33 3.93
CA LEU A 87 5.20 1.06 5.37
C LEU A 87 6.59 0.67 5.90
N LEU A 88 7.33 -0.19 5.19
CA LEU A 88 8.69 -0.58 5.57
C LEU A 88 9.66 0.62 5.57
N LEU A 89 9.54 1.52 4.58
CA LEU A 89 10.35 2.74 4.51
C LEU A 89 10.00 3.70 5.67
N ILE A 90 8.72 3.88 6.00
CA ILE A 90 8.28 4.70 7.14
C ILE A 90 8.80 4.10 8.46
N CYS A 91 8.68 2.78 8.65
CA CYS A 91 9.26 2.10 9.82
C CYS A 91 10.77 2.32 9.91
N SER A 92 11.48 2.31 8.76
CA SER A 92 12.92 2.59 8.70
C SER A 92 13.23 4.05 9.07
N VAL A 93 12.43 5.01 8.62
CA VAL A 93 12.56 6.42 9.04
C VAL A 93 12.46 6.57 10.55
N VAL A 94 11.47 5.93 11.17
CA VAL A 94 11.29 5.96 12.63
C VAL A 94 12.50 5.33 13.32
N ALA A 95 12.97 4.16 12.89
CA ALA A 95 14.16 3.53 13.45
C ALA A 95 15.41 4.42 13.35
N VAL A 96 15.61 5.08 12.21
CA VAL A 96 16.73 6.00 11.97
C VAL A 96 16.63 7.26 12.82
N LEU A 97 15.43 7.82 13.04
CA LEU A 97 15.22 8.96 13.94
C LEU A 97 15.63 8.64 15.38
N PHE A 98 15.27 7.44 15.86
CA PHE A 98 15.70 6.97 17.18
C PHE A 98 17.20 6.67 17.24
N LEU A 99 17.80 6.11 16.18
CA LEU A 99 19.24 5.87 16.15
C LEU A 99 20.03 7.19 16.11
N GLY A 100 19.51 8.20 15.42
CA GLY A 100 20.13 9.51 15.31
C GLY A 100 20.16 10.31 16.60
N SER A 101 19.33 9.97 17.60
CA SER A 101 19.47 10.58 18.92
C SER A 101 20.73 10.14 19.67
N PHE A 102 21.40 9.08 19.22
CA PHE A 102 22.63 8.54 19.84
C PHE A 102 23.90 8.79 19.01
N ILE A 103 23.76 9.26 17.76
CA ILE A 103 24.86 9.39 16.79
C ILE A 103 24.99 10.85 16.34
N THR A 104 26.19 11.43 16.37
CA THR A 104 26.48 12.83 15.98
C THR A 104 26.59 13.07 14.47
N PHE A 105 26.31 12.07 13.65
CA PHE A 105 26.42 12.12 12.18
C PHE A 105 25.21 12.83 11.55
N SER A 106 25.37 13.40 10.35
CA SER A 106 24.30 14.08 9.61
C SER A 106 23.26 13.09 9.04
N ILE A 107 22.37 12.60 9.91
CA ILE A 107 21.34 11.60 9.60
C ILE A 107 20.12 12.25 8.91
N GLU A 108 20.02 13.57 8.96
CA GLU A 108 18.95 14.36 8.35
C GLU A 108 18.74 14.04 6.85
N MET A 109 19.82 13.94 6.07
CA MET A 109 19.74 13.66 4.64
C MET A 109 19.24 12.24 4.36
N VAL A 110 19.61 11.27 5.21
CA VAL A 110 19.15 9.88 5.11
C VAL A 110 17.65 9.81 5.42
N ILE A 111 17.20 10.45 6.50
CA ILE A 111 15.79 10.52 6.88
C ILE A 111 14.96 11.15 5.75
N ALA A 112 15.43 12.28 5.21
CA ALA A 112 14.75 12.96 4.10
C ALA A 112 14.65 12.06 2.85
N ALA A 113 15.73 11.38 2.47
CA ALA A 113 15.74 10.49 1.32
C ALA A 113 14.78 9.29 1.49
N LEU A 114 14.80 8.63 2.65
CA LEU A 114 13.87 7.53 2.96
C LEU A 114 12.41 7.98 2.94
N PHE A 115 12.13 9.16 3.52
CA PHE A 115 10.77 9.69 3.57
C PHE A 115 10.24 10.04 2.17
N VAL A 116 11.06 10.67 1.33
CA VAL A 116 10.70 10.96 -0.07
C VAL A 116 10.47 9.65 -0.84
N ALA A 117 11.34 8.66 -0.67
CA ALA A 117 11.14 7.34 -1.29
C ALA A 117 9.82 6.69 -0.84
N ALA A 118 9.48 6.77 0.44
CA ALA A 118 8.21 6.27 0.96
C ALA A 118 7.01 6.97 0.31
N MET A 119 7.05 8.30 0.18
CA MET A 119 6.01 9.09 -0.47
C MET A 119 5.87 8.75 -1.95
N LEU A 120 6.98 8.54 -2.67
CA LEU A 120 6.93 8.10 -4.07
C LEU A 120 6.31 6.71 -4.22
N CYS A 121 6.67 5.76 -3.35
CA CYS A 121 6.02 4.44 -3.32
C CYS A 121 4.51 4.56 -3.08
N LEU A 122 4.08 5.42 -2.15
CA LEU A 122 2.67 5.65 -1.87
C LEU A 122 1.93 6.26 -3.07
N ILE A 123 2.52 7.26 -3.73
CA ILE A 123 1.95 7.88 -4.93
C ILE A 123 1.74 6.83 -6.02
N VAL A 124 2.76 6.02 -6.30
CA VAL A 124 2.68 4.97 -7.32
C VAL A 124 1.62 3.92 -6.92
N ALA A 125 1.52 3.53 -5.64
CA ALA A 125 0.47 2.62 -5.16
C ALA A 125 -0.93 3.19 -5.41
N LEU A 126 -1.14 4.47 -5.13
CA LEU A 126 -2.42 5.16 -5.36
C LEU A 126 -2.75 5.26 -6.85
N ILE A 127 -1.76 5.48 -7.72
CA ILE A 127 -1.96 5.47 -9.17
C ILE A 127 -2.45 4.09 -9.63
N TYR A 128 -1.81 3.00 -9.18
CA TYR A 128 -2.27 1.64 -9.49
C TYR A 128 -3.70 1.38 -8.99
N PHE A 129 -4.02 1.89 -7.79
CA PHE A 129 -5.37 1.78 -7.24
C PHE A 129 -6.39 2.53 -8.08
N ILE A 130 -6.09 3.75 -8.51
CA ILE A 130 -6.95 4.55 -9.40
C ILE A 130 -7.15 3.84 -10.75
N CYS A 131 -6.08 3.36 -11.38
CA CYS A 131 -6.15 2.61 -12.64
C CYS A 131 -7.06 1.39 -12.52
N GLU A 132 -7.01 0.70 -11.38
CA GLU A 132 -7.85 -0.47 -11.14
C GLU A 132 -9.32 -0.07 -10.89
N ILE A 133 -9.60 1.04 -10.21
CA ILE A 133 -10.96 1.58 -10.07
C ILE A 133 -11.55 1.92 -11.44
N PHE A 134 -10.80 2.59 -12.32
CA PHE A 134 -11.25 2.92 -13.67
C PHE A 134 -11.56 1.65 -14.48
N LEU A 135 -10.69 0.64 -14.41
CA LEU A 135 -10.93 -0.65 -15.09
C LEU A 135 -12.17 -1.37 -14.54
N ALA A 136 -12.42 -1.27 -13.23
CA ALA A 136 -13.60 -1.84 -12.59
C ALA A 136 -14.90 -1.15 -12.98
N THR A 137 -14.88 0.18 -13.16
CA THR A 137 -16.07 0.97 -13.54
C THR A 137 -16.36 0.92 -15.03
N ALA A 138 -15.33 0.77 -15.88
CA ALA A 138 -15.52 0.59 -17.32
C ALA A 138 -16.41 -0.63 -17.66
N HIS A 139 -16.33 -1.72 -16.89
CA HIS A 139 -17.21 -2.89 -17.05
C HIS A 139 -18.66 -2.65 -16.65
N VAL A 140 -18.95 -1.65 -15.82
CA VAL A 140 -20.33 -1.32 -15.37
C VAL A 140 -21.03 -0.38 -16.34
N ARG A 141 -20.26 0.38 -17.14
CA ARG A 141 -20.78 1.34 -18.13
C ARG A 141 -21.01 0.72 -19.53
N GLY A 142 -20.70 -0.57 -19.70
CA GLY A 142 -20.98 -1.31 -20.92
C GLY A 142 -22.33 -2.02 -20.84
N GLU A 143 -23.41 -1.31 -21.12
CA GLU A 143 -24.58 -1.88 -21.82
C GLU A 143 -24.57 -1.30 -23.24
N PRO A 144 -25.02 -2.00 -24.29
CA PRO A 144 -25.13 -3.44 -24.55
C PRO A 144 -24.10 -3.97 -25.57
#